data_AF-A0A392PGU5-F1
#
_entry.id   AF-A0A392PGU5-F1
#
_cell.length_a   1.000
_cell.length_b   1.000
_cell.length_c   1.000
_cell.angle_alpha   90.00
_cell.angle_beta   90.00
_cell.angle_gamma   90.00
#
_symmetry.space_group_name_H-M   'P 1'
#
loop_
_entity.id
_entity.type
_entity.pdbx_description
1 polymer ?
#
loop_
_entity_poly.entity_id
_entity_poly.type
_entity_poly.pdbx_seq_one_letter_code
_entity_poly.pdbx_strand_id
1 'polypeptide(L)' 'MELDLTPKTAQPLFEVDGGGYYTWLSSQVPVLAKTNVCAGQFILQPRGFAFPHYADSSKVGYVIE' A
#
# COMPACT_ATOMS: atom_id res chain seq x y z
N MET A 1 15.70 20.53 -0.85
CA MET A 1 15.18 19.85 -2.05
C MET A 1 13.66 19.91 -1.96
N GLU A 2 13.00 20.42 -2.99
CA GLU A 2 11.54 20.39 -3.08
C GLU A 2 11.08 18.94 -3.26
N LEU A 3 9.99 18.55 -2.61
CA LEU A 3 9.38 17.24 -2.78
C LEU A 3 8.44 17.30 -3.98
N ASP A 4 8.53 16.32 -4.89
CA ASP A 4 7.47 16.08 -5.86
C ASP A 4 6.23 15.58 -5.13
N LEU A 5 5.17 16.39 -5.13
CA LEU A 5 3.87 16.10 -4.52
C LEU A 5 2.81 15.73 -5.57
N THR A 6 3.21 15.47 -6.81
CA THR A 6 2.31 15.01 -7.86
C THR A 6 1.65 13.69 -7.42
N PRO A 7 0.31 13.56 -7.50
CA PRO A 7 -0.38 12.31 -7.20
C PRO A 7 0.18 11.15 -8.02
N LYS A 8 0.44 10.02 -7.38
CA LYS A 8 0.89 8.78 -8.03
C LYS A 8 -0.13 7.67 -7.79
N THR A 9 -0.19 6.73 -8.71
CA THR A 9 -1.02 5.52 -8.60
C THR A 9 -0.23 4.42 -7.92
N ALA A 10 -0.88 3.64 -7.06
CA ALA A 10 -0.30 2.44 -6.46
C ALA A 10 0.10 1.44 -7.56
N GLN A 11 1.22 0.74 -7.34
CA GLN A 11 1.71 -0.30 -8.23
C GLN A 11 1.37 -1.67 -7.65
N PRO A 12 0.98 -2.66 -8.48
CA PRO A 12 0.70 -4.01 -8.00
C PRO A 12 1.97 -4.62 -7.41
N LEU A 13 1.87 -5.08 -6.16
CA LEU A 13 2.91 -5.91 -5.53
C LEU A 13 2.66 -7.38 -5.85
N PHE A 14 1.40 -7.82 -5.72
CA PHE A 14 0.91 -9.11 -6.19
C PHE A 14 -0.61 -9.07 -6.38
N GLU A 15 -1.10 -9.88 -7.30
CA GLU A 15 -2.51 -10.10 -7.59
C GLU A 15 -2.78 -11.60 -7.59
N VAL A 16 -3.88 -12.00 -6.95
CA VAL A 16 -4.35 -13.38 -6.82
C VAL A 16 -5.86 -13.41 -7.00
N ASP A 17 -6.44 -14.59 -7.19
CA ASP A 17 -7.89 -14.72 -7.40
C ASP A 17 -8.73 -14.11 -6.26
N GLY A 18 -8.20 -14.15 -5.03
CA GLY A 18 -8.86 -13.60 -3.84
C GLY A 18 -8.72 -12.08 -3.67
N GLY A 19 -7.95 -11.39 -4.51
CA GLY A 19 -7.64 -9.97 -4.33
C GLY A 19 -6.21 -9.58 -4.69
N GLY A 20 -5.77 -8.42 -4.21
CA GLY A 20 -4.45 -7.91 -4.54
C GLY A 20 -3.91 -6.94 -3.50
N TYR A 21 -2.59 -6.80 -3.50
CA TYR A 21 -1.91 -5.81 -2.69
C TYR A 21 -1.15 -4.87 -3.62
N TYR A 22 -1.42 -3.58 -3.51
CA TYR A 22 -0.76 -2.53 -4.26
C TYR A 22 0.04 -1.64 -3.30
N THR A 23 1.11 -1.04 -3.77
CA THR A 23 2.02 -0.24 -2.94
C THR A 23 2.43 1.05 -3.63
N TRP A 24 2.65 2.09 -2.85
CA TRP A 24 3.37 3.28 -3.32
C TRP A 24 4.82 3.13 -2.92
N LEU A 25 5.71 3.02 -3.92
CA LEU A 25 7.13 2.90 -3.68
C LEU A 25 7.70 4.24 -3.20
N SER A 26 8.50 4.22 -2.14
CA SER A 26 9.18 5.43 -1.64
C SER A 26 10.12 6.07 -2.66
N SER A 27 10.59 5.32 -3.66
CA SER A 27 11.34 5.83 -4.80
C SER A 27 10.51 6.68 -5.76
N GLN A 28 9.19 6.49 -5.78
CA GLN A 28 8.24 7.22 -6.64
C GLN A 28 7.46 8.29 -5.88
N VAL A 29 7.33 8.13 -4.56
CA VAL A 29 6.63 9.05 -3.66
C VAL A 29 7.60 9.49 -2.55
N PRO A 30 8.43 10.51 -2.80
CA PRO A 30 9.53 10.90 -1.89
C PRO A 30 9.08 11.29 -0.48
N VAL A 31 7.83 11.74 -0.33
CA VAL A 31 7.28 12.07 0.99
C VAL A 31 7.22 10.84 1.91
N LEU A 32 6.98 9.64 1.38
CA LEU A 32 6.96 8.39 2.17
C LEU A 32 8.31 8.11 2.83
N ALA A 33 9.41 8.26 2.06
CA ALA A 33 10.77 8.15 2.59
C ALA A 33 11.04 9.24 3.64
N LYS A 34 10.63 10.48 3.36
CA LYS A 34 10.86 11.62 4.27
C LYS A 34 10.14 11.46 5.61
N THR A 35 8.93 10.91 5.61
CA THR A 35 8.13 10.73 6.84
C THR A 35 8.31 9.35 7.47
N ASN A 36 9.16 8.49 6.91
CA ASN A 36 9.43 7.12 7.36
C ASN A 36 8.15 6.28 7.51
N VAL A 37 7.29 6.32 6.48
CA VAL A 37 6.07 5.51 6.40
C VAL A 37 5.99 4.79 5.07
N CYS A 38 5.24 3.70 5.04
CA CYS A 38 4.86 3.00 3.82
C CYS A 38 3.35 3.17 3.56
N ALA A 39 2.94 3.11 2.30
CA ALA A 39 1.54 3.14 1.92
C ALA A 39 1.23 1.95 1.01
N GLY A 40 0.10 1.30 1.27
CA GLY A 40 -0.39 0.20 0.45
C GLY A 40 -1.91 0.20 0.38
N GLN A 41 -2.44 -0.33 -0.72
CA GLN A 41 -3.85 -0.54 -0.94
C GLN A 41 -4.10 -2.04 -0.98
N PHE A 42 -5.03 -2.49 -0.14
CA PHE A 42 -5.40 -3.89 -0.04
C PHE A 42 -6.81 -4.08 -0.59
N ILE A 43 -6.94 -4.97 -1.57
CA ILE A 43 -8.21 -5.28 -2.22
C ILE A 43 -8.54 -6.74 -1.93
N LEU A 44 -9.74 -7.00 -1.40
CA LEU A 44 -10.30 -8.34 -1.26
C LEU A 44 -11.47 -8.49 -2.22
N GLN A 45 -11.43 -9.51 -3.06
CA GLN A 45 -12.57 -9.89 -3.88
C GLN A 45 -13.65 -10.55 -3.00
N PRO A 46 -14.92 -10.60 -3.44
CA PRO A 46 -15.95 -11.35 -2.76
C PRO A 46 -15.50 -12.80 -2.52
N ARG A 47 -15.64 -13.29 -1.27
CA ARG A 47 -15.16 -14.61 -0.81
C ARG A 47 -13.63 -14.76 -0.79
N GLY A 48 -12.89 -13.69 -1.03
CA GLY A 48 -11.45 -13.60 -0.81
C GLY A 48 -11.11 -13.60 0.68
N PHE A 49 -9.96 -14.19 1.02
CA PHE A 49 -9.47 -14.26 2.39
C PHE A 49 -7.98 -13.92 2.44
N ALA A 50 -7.63 -12.92 3.26
CA ALA A 50 -6.25 -12.58 3.54
C ALA A 50 -5.70 -13.54 4.59
N PHE A 51 -4.62 -14.26 4.29
CA PHE A 51 -3.96 -15.05 5.32
C PHE A 51 -3.36 -14.13 6.41
N PRO A 52 -3.37 -14.56 7.68
CA PRO A 52 -2.74 -13.82 8.75
C PRO A 52 -1.27 -13.51 8.44
N HIS A 53 -0.90 -12.24 8.62
CA HIS A 53 0.46 -11.75 8.41
C HIS A 53 0.78 -10.68 9.47
N TYR A 54 2.05 -10.57 9.85
CA TYR A 54 2.55 -9.58 10.80
C TYR A 54 3.65 -8.74 10.15
N ALA A 55 3.94 -7.55 10.68
CA ALA A 55 5.19 -6.88 10.34
C ALA A 55 5.83 -6.28 11.58
N ASP A 56 7.09 -5.88 11.42
CA ASP A 56 7.93 -5.18 12.39
C ASP A 56 7.51 -3.72 12.66
N SER A 57 6.47 -3.24 11.97
CA SER A 57 5.93 -1.89 12.06
C SER A 57 4.43 -1.87 12.35
N SER A 58 4.01 -0.85 13.11
CA SER A 58 2.60 -0.53 13.36
C SER A 58 1.91 -0.08 12.08
N LYS A 59 0.62 -0.41 11.93
CA LYS A 59 -0.18 -0.08 10.73
C LYS A 59 -1.51 0.52 11.14
N VAL A 60 -2.02 1.42 10.31
CA VAL A 60 -3.38 1.95 10.40
C VAL A 60 -4.09 1.57 9.10
N GLY A 61 -5.21 0.87 9.21
CA GLY A 61 -6.06 0.52 8.08
C GLY A 61 -7.29 1.43 8.01
N TYR A 62 -7.66 1.84 6.80
CA TYR A 62 -8.90 2.59 6.54
C TYR A 62 -9.71 1.84 5.47
N VAL A 63 -10.93 1.47 5.81
CA VAL A 63 -11.85 0.74 4.92
C VAL A 63 -12.62 1.77 4.09
N ILE A 64 -12.50 1.66 2.76
CA ILE A 64 -13.08 2.61 1.81
C ILE A 64 -14.32 2.07 1.07
N GLU A 65 -14.53 0.75 1.12
CA GLU A 65 -15.65 0.02 0.51
C GLU A 65 -16.05 -1.16 1.40
#